data_AF-A0A429E7K1-F1
#
_entry.id   AF-A0A429E7K1-F1
#
_cell.length_a   1.000
_cell.length_b   1.000
_cell.length_c   1.000
_cell.angle_alpha   90.00
_cell.angle_beta   90.00
_cell.angle_gamma   90.00
#
_symmetry.space_group_name_H-M   'P 1'
#
loop_
_entity.id
_entity.type
_entity.pdbx_description
1 polymer ?
#
loop_
_entity_poly.entity_id
_entity_poly.type
_entity_poly.pdbx_seq_one_letter_code
_entity_poly.pdbx_strand_id
1 'polypeptide(L)'
;MGEYLVDPELTRHLAEIQNLASVPSHMEGDYHRSPMVSAVSLGDRDPRITITDCLDRTKVHLVSDKPGEGGRTLDNPDQPRRYEFRAEVVRYASLNDRWLVQVVQPALDKPC
;
A
#
# COMPACT_ATOMS: atom_id res chain seq x y z
N MET A 1 -11.00 -0.78 20.63
CA MET A 1 -11.71 -0.90 19.34
C MET A 1 -12.05 0.46 18.69
N GLY A 2 -11.51 1.61 19.15
CA GLY A 2 -11.91 2.94 18.63
C GLY A 2 -10.91 3.64 17.70
N GLU A 3 -9.65 3.20 17.64
CA GLU A 3 -8.61 3.91 16.86
C GLU A 3 -8.57 3.51 15.37
N TYR A 4 -9.08 2.32 15.02
CA TYR A 4 -9.07 1.83 13.64
C TYR A 4 -10.06 2.58 12.74
N LEU A 5 -11.15 3.14 13.28
CA LEU A 5 -12.16 3.85 12.50
C LEU A 5 -11.68 5.18 11.89
N VAL A 6 -10.50 5.68 12.28
CA VAL A 6 -9.99 7.00 11.81
C VAL A 6 -9.00 6.89 10.65
N ASP A 7 -8.49 5.68 10.37
CA ASP A 7 -7.63 5.40 9.22
C ASP A 7 -8.31 4.33 8.33
N PRO A 8 -9.07 4.77 7.30
CA PRO A 8 -9.82 3.86 6.45
C PRO A 8 -8.91 2.95 5.62
N GLU A 9 -7.73 3.41 5.23
CA GLU A 9 -6.79 2.59 4.44
C GLU A 9 -6.12 1.53 5.31
N LEU A 10 -5.72 1.88 6.53
CA LEU A 10 -5.21 0.89 7.49
C LEU A 10 -6.27 -0.18 7.78
N THR A 11 -7.52 0.23 8.02
CA THR A 11 -8.63 -0.71 8.25
C THR A 11 -8.86 -1.62 7.06
N ARG A 12 -8.87 -1.07 5.84
CA ARG A 12 -9.01 -1.85 4.60
C ARG A 12 -7.87 -2.85 4.45
N HIS A 13 -6.64 -2.42 4.68
CA HIS A 13 -5.46 -3.27 4.55
C HIS A 13 -5.43 -4.40 5.58
N LEU A 14 -5.81 -4.13 6.83
CA LEU A 14 -5.92 -5.16 7.86
C LEU A 14 -6.99 -6.21 7.50
N ALA A 15 -8.11 -5.80 6.93
CA ALA A 15 -9.14 -6.72 6.45
C ALA A 15 -8.62 -7.60 5.29
N GLU A 16 -7.83 -7.04 4.37
CA GLU A 16 -7.19 -7.82 3.29
C GLU A 16 -6.21 -8.87 3.84
N ILE A 17 -5.37 -8.49 4.81
CA ILE A 17 -4.44 -9.41 5.47
C ILE A 17 -5.23 -10.54 6.16
N GLN A 18 -6.31 -10.21 6.87
CA GLN A 18 -7.15 -11.20 7.54
C GLN A 18 -7.82 -12.17 6.55
N ASN A 19 -8.29 -11.67 5.40
CA ASN A 19 -8.88 -12.51 4.35
C ASN A 19 -7.87 -13.50 3.74
N LEU A 20 -6.58 -13.16 3.78
CA LEU A 20 -5.49 -13.99 3.26
C LEU A 20 -4.75 -14.78 4.35
N ALA A 21 -5.15 -14.66 5.62
CA ALA A 21 -4.44 -15.28 6.74
C ALA A 21 -4.40 -16.82 6.69
N SER A 22 -5.34 -17.44 5.96
CA SER A 22 -5.38 -18.88 5.74
C SER A 22 -4.48 -19.37 4.61
N VAL A 23 -3.88 -18.46 3.84
CA VAL A 23 -2.94 -18.79 2.75
C VAL A 23 -1.53 -18.80 3.33
N PRO A 24 -0.89 -19.98 3.49
CA PRO A 24 0.47 -20.07 4.02
C PRO A 24 1.44 -19.54 2.96
N SER A 25 1.76 -18.25 3.05
CA SER A 25 2.64 -17.56 2.13
C SER A 25 3.21 -16.30 2.76
N HIS A 26 4.35 -15.84 2.23
CA HIS A 26 4.95 -14.57 2.60
C HIS A 26 5.45 -13.83 1.35
N MET A 27 5.74 -12.54 1.51
CA MET A 27 6.38 -11.73 0.48
C MET A 27 7.88 -11.73 0.72
N GLU A 28 8.66 -12.02 -0.32
CA GLU A 28 10.13 -11.96 -0.30
C GLU A 28 10.63 -10.90 -1.29
N GLY A 29 11.71 -10.21 -0.92
CA GLY A 29 12.35 -9.17 -1.73
C GLY A 29 11.93 -7.74 -1.37
N ASP A 30 12.44 -6.79 -2.15
CA ASP A 30 12.31 -5.36 -1.88
C ASP A 30 11.61 -4.61 -3.01
N TYR A 31 10.74 -3.68 -2.63
CA TYR A 31 10.19 -2.69 -3.56
C TYR A 31 11.27 -1.65 -3.89
N HIS A 32 11.43 -1.36 -5.17
CA HIS A 32 12.12 -0.15 -5.60
C HIS A 32 11.10 0.98 -5.76
N ARG A 33 11.42 2.15 -5.22
CA ARG A 33 10.51 3.28 -5.06
C ARG A 33 11.23 4.59 -5.32
N SER A 34 10.51 5.57 -5.85
CA SER A 34 10.95 6.94 -6.07
C SER A 34 9.80 7.91 -5.79
N PRO A 35 9.35 8.03 -4.52
CA PRO A 35 8.19 8.82 -4.17
C PRO A 35 8.47 10.32 -4.34
N MET A 36 7.50 11.04 -4.89
CA MET A 36 7.53 12.49 -5.06
C MET A 36 6.24 13.10 -4.53
N VAL A 37 6.35 14.21 -3.80
CA VAL A 37 5.18 15.03 -3.46
C VAL A 37 4.67 15.70 -4.74
N SER A 38 3.47 15.34 -5.17
CA SER A 38 2.87 15.86 -6.40
C SER A 38 1.86 16.98 -6.15
N ALA A 39 1.29 17.06 -4.95
CA ALA A 39 0.44 18.17 -4.55
C ALA A 39 0.45 18.39 -3.02
N VAL A 40 0.23 19.64 -2.61
CA VAL A 40 0.01 20.02 -1.21
C VAL A 40 -1.21 20.94 -1.16
N SER A 41 -2.14 20.67 -0.25
CA SER A 41 -3.30 21.51 0.05
C SER A 41 -3.33 21.83 1.54
N LEU A 42 -3.18 23.10 1.88
CA LEU A 42 -3.10 23.58 3.26
C LEU A 42 -4.46 24.06 3.77
N GLY A 43 -5.49 23.20 3.69
CA GLY A 43 -6.80 23.54 4.26
C GLY A 43 -6.70 23.85 5.76
N ASP A 44 -7.51 24.79 6.25
CA ASP A 44 -7.42 25.32 7.63
C ASP A 44 -7.62 24.27 8.74
N ARG A 45 -8.21 23.11 8.42
CA ARG A 45 -8.47 22.02 9.39
C ARG A 45 -7.70 20.75 9.10
N ASP A 46 -7.71 20.30 7.84
CA ASP A 46 -7.14 19.02 7.45
C ASP A 46 -6.19 19.18 6.24
N PRO A 47 -4.94 19.64 6.46
CA PRO A 47 -3.92 19.68 5.43
C PRO A 47 -3.74 18.32 4.75
N ARG A 48 -3.56 18.33 3.43
CA ARG A 48 -3.43 17.14 2.59
C ARG A 48 -2.16 17.21 1.75
N ILE A 49 -1.47 16.08 1.64
CA ILE A 49 -0.34 15.91 0.74
C ILE A 49 -0.66 14.72 -0.17
N THR A 50 -0.49 14.92 -1.48
CA THR A 50 -0.53 13.85 -2.46
C THR A 50 0.89 13.44 -2.80
N ILE A 51 1.16 12.15 -2.72
CA ILE A 51 2.43 11.52 -3.07
C ILE A 51 2.19 10.63 -4.27
N THR A 52 2.98 10.81 -5.32
CA THR A 52 3.03 9.91 -6.47
C THR A 52 4.36 9.18 -6.43
N ASP A 53 4.32 7.87 -6.51
CA ASP A 53 5.48 6.99 -6.52
C ASP A 53 5.48 6.15 -7.80
N CYS A 54 6.67 5.86 -8.32
CA CYS A 54 6.83 4.81 -9.30
C CYS A 54 7.18 3.52 -8.56
N LEU A 55 6.16 2.70 -8.28
CA LEU A 55 6.34 1.47 -7.54
C LEU A 55 6.85 0.37 -8.49
N ASP A 56 8.05 -0.13 -8.22
CA ASP A 56 8.63 -1.29 -8.89
C ASP A 56 8.72 -2.46 -7.92
N ARG A 57 7.95 -3.51 -8.22
CA ARG A 57 7.89 -4.77 -7.48
C ARG A 57 8.48 -5.94 -8.26
N THR A 58 9.34 -5.68 -9.24
CA THR A 58 9.99 -6.71 -10.07
C THR A 58 10.77 -7.71 -9.24
N LYS A 59 11.38 -7.26 -8.14
CA LYS A 59 12.14 -8.12 -7.21
C LYS A 59 11.30 -8.69 -6.06
N VAL A 60 10.01 -8.41 -6.03
CA VAL A 60 9.11 -8.84 -4.95
C VAL A 60 8.28 -10.01 -5.43
N HIS A 61 8.31 -11.08 -4.65
CA HIS A 61 7.65 -12.34 -4.96
C HIS A 61 6.74 -12.76 -3.81
N LEU A 62 5.54 -13.25 -4.14
CA LEU A 62 4.73 -14.03 -3.21
C LEU A 62 5.25 -15.46 -3.21
N VAL A 63 5.65 -15.97 -2.05
CA VAL A 63 6.28 -17.28 -1.88
C VAL A 63 5.39 -18.17 -1.03
N SER A 64 5.19 -19.41 -1.46
CA SER A 64 4.43 -20.42 -0.72
C SER A 64 5.21 -20.93 0.50
N ASP A 65 4.54 -20.97 1.66
CA ASP A 65 4.98 -21.65 2.89
C ASP A 65 4.27 -23.00 3.08
N LYS A 66 3.41 -23.39 2.15
CA LYS A 66 2.67 -24.64 2.23
C LYS A 66 3.64 -25.83 2.24
N PRO A 67 3.51 -26.80 3.17
CA PRO A 67 4.35 -27.99 3.20
C PRO A 67 4.33 -28.73 1.86
N GLY A 68 5.53 -29.04 1.33
CA GLY A 68 5.69 -29.68 0.01
C GLY A 68 5.67 -28.72 -1.19
N GLU A 69 5.34 -27.45 -0.99
CA GLU A 69 5.39 -26.39 -2.01
C GLU A 69 6.23 -25.19 -1.56
N GLY A 70 7.01 -25.35 -0.49
CA GLY A 70 7.87 -24.32 0.10
C GLY A 70 8.82 -23.71 -0.92
N GLY A 71 8.88 -22.37 -0.98
CA GLY A 71 9.77 -21.65 -1.90
C GLY A 71 9.22 -21.49 -3.32
N ARG A 72 8.03 -22.02 -3.62
CA ARG A 72 7.38 -21.81 -4.91
C ARG A 72 6.88 -20.37 -5.04
N THR A 73 7.25 -19.68 -6.12
CA THR A 73 6.69 -18.37 -6.49
C THR A 73 5.23 -18.50 -6.92
N LEU A 74 4.36 -17.70 -6.30
CA LEU A 74 2.91 -17.66 -6.49
C LEU A 74 2.45 -16.39 -7.22
N ASP A 75 3.37 -15.66 -7.83
CA ASP A 75 3.05 -14.41 -8.51
C ASP A 75 2.08 -14.62 -9.67
N ASN A 76 1.17 -13.67 -9.85
CA ASN A 76 0.38 -13.58 -11.07
C ASN A 76 1.25 -13.03 -12.22
N PRO A 77 1.51 -13.80 -13.30
CA PRO A 77 2.33 -13.34 -14.42
C PRO A 77 1.70 -12.17 -15.19
N ASP A 78 0.37 -12.03 -15.15
CA ASP A 78 -0.35 -10.97 -15.86
C ASP A 78 -0.39 -9.65 -15.07
N GLN A 79 0.10 -9.64 -13.82
CA GLN A 79 0.13 -8.43 -13.01
C GLN A 79 1.34 -7.56 -13.36
N PRO A 80 1.13 -6.28 -13.75
CA PRO A 80 2.21 -5.34 -13.99
C PRO A 80 3.15 -5.23 -12.78
N ARG A 81 4.46 -5.28 -13.03
CA ARG A 81 5.49 -5.20 -11.99
C ARG A 81 5.94 -3.79 -11.67
N ARG A 82 5.69 -2.83 -12.55
CA ARG A 82 6.08 -1.44 -12.38
C ARG A 82 4.95 -0.52 -12.82
N TYR A 83 4.49 0.34 -11.91
CA TYR A 83 3.33 1.18 -12.15
C TYR A 83 3.30 2.40 -11.23
N GLU A 84 2.56 3.42 -11.65
CA GLU A 84 2.31 4.61 -10.84
C GLU A 84 1.43 4.23 -9.62
N PHE A 85 1.84 4.69 -8.44
CA PHE A 85 1.13 4.51 -7.19
C PHE A 85 0.89 5.87 -6.54
N ARG A 86 -0.38 6.22 -6.30
CA ARG A 86 -0.76 7.46 -5.64
C ARG A 86 -1.19 7.18 -4.21
N ALA A 87 -0.69 7.97 -3.27
CA ALA A 87 -1.14 8.01 -1.89
C ALA A 87 -1.57 9.43 -1.51
N GLU A 88 -2.61 9.53 -0.68
CA GLU A 88 -2.97 10.79 -0.03
C GLU A 88 -2.83 10.64 1.47
N VAL A 89 -2.06 11.56 2.06
CA VAL A 89 -1.91 11.66 3.51
C VAL A 89 -2.58 12.93 3.99
N VAL A 90 -3.33 12.81 5.09
CA VAL A 90 -4.11 13.91 5.68
C VAL A 90 -3.72 14.06 7.13
N ARG A 91 -3.49 15.30 7.55
CA ARG A 91 -3.28 15.64 8.95
C ARG A 91 -4.63 15.82 9.62
N TYR A 92 -4.85 15.11 10.71
CA TYR A 92 -6.06 15.20 11.53
C TYR A 92 -5.76 15.97 12.81
N ALA A 93 -6.23 17.23 12.87
CA ALA A 93 -6.10 18.04 14.08
C ALA A 93 -6.80 17.39 15.29
N SER A 94 -7.91 16.70 15.07
CA SER A 94 -8.66 15.95 16.09
C SER A 94 -7.90 14.76 16.69
N LEU A 95 -6.79 14.34 16.07
CA LEU A 95 -5.97 13.21 16.49
C LEU A 95 -4.56 13.63 16.91
N ASN A 96 -4.44 14.73 17.66
CA ASN A 96 -3.14 15.27 18.09
C ASN A 96 -2.20 15.48 16.88
N ASP A 97 -2.73 16.03 15.79
CA ASP A 97 -1.98 16.35 14.58
C ASP A 97 -1.30 15.18 13.88
N ARG A 98 -1.85 13.96 14.03
CA ARG A 98 -1.37 12.79 13.29
C ARG A 98 -1.64 12.89 11.80
N TRP A 99 -0.67 12.44 11.01
CA TRP A 99 -0.82 12.21 9.58
C TRP A 99 -1.22 10.76 9.33
N LEU A 100 -2.31 10.56 8.61
CA LEU A 100 -2.85 9.25 8.28
C LEU A 100 -2.97 9.10 6.77
N VAL A 101 -2.79 7.87 6.28
CA VAL A 101 -3.01 7.55 4.86
C VAL A 101 -4.52 7.42 4.66
N GLN A 102 -5.10 8.23 3.78
CA GLN A 102 -6.55 8.24 3.57
C GLN A 102 -6.97 7.55 2.28
N VAL A 103 -6.09 7.56 1.28
CA VAL A 103 -6.36 6.97 -0.02
C VAL A 103 -5.08 6.36 -0.55
N VAL A 104 -5.17 5.15 -1.08
CA VAL A 104 -4.14 4.56 -1.94
C VAL A 104 -4.74 4.11 -3.27
N GLN A 105 -4.06 4.44 -4.37
CA GLN A 105 -4.54 4.18 -5.73
C GLN A 105 -3.39 3.65 -6.58
N PRO A 106 -3.27 2.33 -6.76
CA PRO A 106 -2.39 1.75 -7.75
C PRO A 106 -2.99 1.95 -9.15
N ALA A 107 -2.23 2.53 -10.08
CA ALA A 107 -2.61 2.68 -11.48
C ALA A 107 -1.91 1.61 -12.32
N LEU A 108 -2.39 0.36 -12.24
CA LEU A 108 -1.76 -0.80 -12.89
C LEU A 108 -1.64 -0.65 -14.43
N ASP A 109 -2.48 0.18 -15.03
CA ASP A 109 -2.49 0.53 -16.46
C ASP A 109 -1.49 1.64 -16.83
N LYS A 110 -0.84 2.27 -15.85
CA LYS A 110 0.13 3.35 -16.03
C LYS A 110 1.54 2.90 -15.64
N PRO A 111 2.32 2.36 -16.59
CA PRO A 111 3.73 2.06 -16.33
C PRO A 111 4.52 3.34 -16.11
N CYS A 112 5.58 3.20 -15.32
CA CYS A 112 6.60 4.20 -15.06
C CYS A 112 7.95 3.46 -15.02
#